data_AF-A0AAV0FRU5-F1
#
_entry.id   AF-A0AAV0FRU5-F1
#
_cell.length_a   1.000
_cell.length_b   1.000
_cell.length_c   1.000
_cell.angle_alpha   90.00
_cell.angle_beta   90.00
_cell.angle_gamma   90.00
#
_symmetry.space_group_name_H-M   'P 1'
#
loop_
_entity.id
_entity.type
_entity.pdbx_description
1 polymer ?
#
loop_
_entity_poly.entity_id
_entity_poly.type
_entity_poly.pdbx_seq_one_letter_code
_entity_poly.pdbx_strand_id
1 'polypeptide(L)'
;MKLLFWKIAKTYNMADYNDAFDELERVNPEAATAFKTYNPKLFCRSFIKASIRTDVITNNMVEIFNGYIINARTKHLIYMPEDIRTTLMQRLVLKREAMEKEDSKLCPRIQTKLESEKAKAAYCDVLPSSLHTFQVNLYLDSLNVDLEARSCTCRKWDMSGIPCCHRIVCISFIS
;
A
#
# COMPACT_ATOMS: atom_id res chain seq x y z
N MET A 1 -7.30 8.04 19.25
CA MET A 1 -7.79 8.72 18.02
C MET A 1 -6.87 8.57 16.80
N LYS A 2 -5.59 8.99 16.81
CA LYS A 2 -4.70 8.91 15.63
C LYS A 2 -4.56 7.50 15.03
N LEU A 3 -4.52 6.47 15.87
CA LEU A 3 -4.44 5.07 15.41
C LEU A 3 -5.72 4.63 14.68
N LEU A 4 -6.90 5.02 15.17
CA LEU A 4 -8.19 4.70 14.55
C LEU A 4 -8.36 5.40 13.20
N PHE A 5 -7.94 6.67 13.10
CA PHE A 5 -7.91 7.39 11.82
C PHE A 5 -7.11 6.63 10.76
N TRP A 6 -5.88 6.22 11.11
CA TRP A 6 -5.03 5.49 10.17
C TRP A 6 -5.50 4.07 9.92
N LYS A 7 -6.19 3.43 10.88
CA LYS A 7 -6.84 2.15 10.67
C LYS A 7 -7.85 2.26 9.54
N ILE A 8 -8.78 3.22 9.63
CA ILE A 8 -9.81 3.47 8.60
C ILE A 8 -9.17 3.86 7.26
N ALA A 9 -8.24 4.82 7.26
CA ALA A 9 -7.66 5.33 6.02
C ALA A 9 -6.88 4.26 5.23
N LYS A 10 -6.32 3.26 5.91
CA LYS A 10 -5.47 2.22 5.31
C LYS A 10 -6.22 0.94 4.92
N THR A 11 -7.52 0.83 5.18
CA THR A 11 -8.32 -0.35 4.80
C THR A 11 -8.42 -0.48 3.29
N TYR A 12 -8.43 -1.72 2.78
CA TYR A 12 -8.41 -1.97 1.33
C TYR A 12 -9.80 -2.22 0.75
N ASN A 13 -10.70 -2.82 1.53
CA ASN A 13 -12.07 -3.10 1.13
C ASN A 13 -13.06 -2.21 1.89
N MET A 14 -14.33 -2.23 1.48
CA MET A 14 -15.39 -1.43 2.10
C MET A 14 -15.92 -2.01 3.40
N ALA A 15 -15.84 -3.33 3.60
CA ALA A 15 -16.27 -3.99 4.83
C ALA A 15 -15.39 -3.55 6.01
N ASP A 16 -14.07 -3.75 5.88
CA ASP A 16 -13.05 -3.29 6.84
C ASP A 16 -13.17 -1.78 7.11
N TYR A 17 -13.49 -0.99 6.08
CA TYR A 17 -13.69 0.46 6.22
C TYR A 17 -14.88 0.77 7.13
N ASN A 18 -16.03 0.12 6.90
CA ASN A 18 -17.22 0.32 7.71
C ASN A 18 -16.97 -0.14 9.15
N ASP A 19 -16.37 -1.32 9.35
CA ASP A 19 -16.07 -1.84 10.70
C ASP A 19 -15.13 -0.90 11.48
N ALA A 20 -14.08 -0.40 10.81
CA ALA A 20 -13.16 0.55 11.43
C ALA A 20 -13.82 1.91 11.68
N PHE A 21 -14.77 2.33 10.85
CA PHE A 21 -15.51 3.57 11.01
C PHE A 21 -16.50 3.47 12.18
N ASP A 22 -17.22 2.36 12.31
CA ASP A 22 -18.14 2.08 13.41
C ASP A 22 -17.39 2.02 14.76
N GLU A 23 -16.16 1.48 14.75
CA GLU A 23 -15.29 1.53 15.93
C GLU A 23 -14.94 2.97 16.32
N LEU A 24 -14.65 3.85 15.35
CA LEU A 24 -14.39 5.27 15.62
C LEU A 24 -15.64 5.97 16.16
N GLU A 25 -16.81 5.71 15.58
CA GLU A 25 -18.08 6.30 16.01
C GLU A 25 -18.42 5.92 17.46
N ARG A 26 -18.22 4.65 17.82
CA ARG A 26 -18.40 4.17 19.20
C ARG A 26 -17.45 4.83 20.20
N VAL A 27 -16.22 5.14 19.79
CA VAL A 27 -15.21 5.77 20.66
C VAL A 27 -15.41 7.29 20.74
N ASN A 28 -15.71 7.95 19.63
CA ASN A 28 -15.92 9.39 19.56
C ASN A 28 -16.80 9.77 18.34
N PRO A 29 -18.10 10.02 18.55
CA PRO A 29 -19.03 10.42 17.48
C PRO A 29 -18.69 11.75 16.80
N GLU A 30 -18.13 12.71 17.53
CA GLU A 30 -17.71 14.01 16.96
C GLU A 30 -16.55 13.82 15.98
N ALA A 31 -15.59 12.96 16.34
CA ALA A 31 -14.47 12.61 15.47
C ALA A 31 -14.94 11.87 14.21
N ALA A 32 -15.93 10.99 14.32
CA ALA A 32 -16.54 10.30 13.18
C ALA A 32 -17.25 11.28 12.23
N THR A 33 -17.96 12.26 12.79
CA THR A 33 -18.59 13.35 12.02
C THR A 33 -17.53 14.19 11.29
N ALA A 34 -16.50 14.63 12.01
CA ALA A 34 -15.38 15.37 11.43
C ALA A 34 -14.68 14.58 10.31
N PHE A 35 -14.47 13.27 10.50
CA PHE A 35 -13.87 12.39 9.49
C PHE A 35 -14.67 12.38 8.18
N LYS A 36 -16.00 12.31 8.25
CA LYS A 36 -16.88 12.39 7.07
C LYS A 36 -16.79 13.75 6.37
N THR A 37 -16.66 14.84 7.13
CA THR A 37 -16.51 16.21 6.59
C THR A 37 -15.26 16.37 5.71
N TYR A 38 -14.17 15.66 6.01
CA TYR A 38 -12.93 15.69 5.22
C TYR A 38 -12.98 14.88 3.91
N ASN A 39 -14.15 14.37 3.52
CA ASN A 39 -14.36 13.57 2.31
C ASN A 39 -13.41 12.35 2.22
N PRO A 40 -13.73 11.25 2.91
CA PRO A 40 -12.94 10.02 2.95
C PRO A 40 -12.53 9.46 1.59
N LYS A 41 -13.29 9.76 0.52
CA LYS A 41 -13.00 9.31 -0.85
C LYS A 41 -11.66 9.81 -1.40
N LEU A 42 -11.14 10.92 -0.85
CA LEU A 42 -9.89 11.52 -1.31
C LEU A 42 -8.63 10.86 -0.73
N PHE A 43 -8.73 10.21 0.44
CA PHE A 43 -7.56 9.76 1.18
C PHE A 43 -7.66 8.33 1.76
N CYS A 44 -8.85 7.72 1.79
CA CYS A 44 -8.97 6.32 2.22
C CYS A 44 -8.78 5.38 1.03
N ARG A 45 -7.91 4.37 1.22
CA ARG A 45 -7.59 3.36 0.20
C ARG A 45 -8.83 2.62 -0.31
N SER A 46 -9.80 2.33 0.56
CA SER A 46 -11.05 1.66 0.22
C SER A 46 -11.84 2.34 -0.90
N PHE A 47 -11.72 3.66 -1.09
CA PHE A 47 -12.40 4.39 -2.18
C PHE A 47 -11.53 4.62 -3.42
N ILE A 48 -10.22 4.39 -3.34
CA ILE A 48 -9.30 4.61 -4.45
C ILE A 48 -9.56 3.55 -5.53
N LYS A 49 -9.59 3.99 -6.79
CA LYS A 49 -9.76 3.09 -7.93
C LYS A 49 -8.51 2.21 -8.10
N ALA A 50 -8.72 0.91 -8.24
CA ALA A 50 -7.64 -0.05 -8.48
C ALA A 50 -6.85 0.24 -9.77
N SER A 51 -7.43 0.95 -10.74
CA SER A 51 -6.76 1.35 -11.98
C SER A 51 -5.50 2.21 -11.77
N ILE A 52 -5.40 2.93 -10.64
CA ILE A 52 -4.26 3.81 -10.33
C ILE A 52 -3.02 2.98 -9.91
N ARG A 53 -3.22 1.73 -9.46
CA ARG A 53 -2.16 0.81 -9.03
C ARG A 53 -1.18 1.42 -8.00
N THR A 54 -1.71 2.19 -7.04
CA THR A 54 -0.94 2.74 -5.92
C THR A 54 -1.64 2.51 -4.60
N ASP A 55 -0.88 2.11 -3.57
CA ASP A 55 -1.31 2.02 -2.19
C ASP A 55 -0.90 3.26 -1.36
N VAL A 56 -0.34 4.29 -2.00
CA VAL A 56 0.18 5.48 -1.32
C VAL A 56 -0.94 6.49 -1.11
N ILE A 57 -1.27 6.75 0.16
CA ILE A 57 -2.31 7.70 0.59
C ILE A 57 -1.75 8.86 1.43
N THR A 58 -0.44 8.88 1.63
CA THR A 58 0.22 9.86 2.49
C THR A 58 0.93 10.89 1.65
N ASN A 59 1.09 12.09 2.21
CA ASN A 59 1.84 13.18 1.59
C ASN A 59 3.37 12.97 1.65
N ASN A 60 3.83 11.77 2.00
CA ASN A 60 5.23 11.47 2.27
C ASN A 60 6.14 11.80 1.08
N MET A 61 5.66 11.67 -0.17
CA MET A 61 6.46 12.05 -1.34
C MET A 61 6.74 13.55 -1.38
N VAL A 62 5.74 14.38 -1.07
CA VAL A 62 5.87 15.84 -1.02
C VAL A 62 6.69 16.26 0.20
N GLU A 63 6.48 15.63 1.35
CA GLU A 63 7.27 15.88 2.56
C GLU A 63 8.76 15.57 2.36
N ILE A 64 9.06 14.41 1.77
CA ILE A 64 10.44 14.03 1.43
C ILE A 64 11.03 15.02 0.44
N PHE A 65 10.28 15.41 -0.60
CA PHE A 65 10.77 16.38 -1.59
C PHE A 65 11.02 17.75 -0.95
N ASN A 66 10.10 18.25 -0.14
CA ASN A 66 10.24 19.52 0.56
C ASN A 66 11.42 19.52 1.52
N GLY A 67 11.62 18.43 2.28
CA GLY A 67 12.80 18.26 3.12
C GLY A 67 14.09 18.20 2.32
N TYR A 68 14.06 17.57 1.15
CA TYR A 68 15.22 17.47 0.26
C TYR A 68 15.67 18.83 -0.29
N ILE A 69 14.73 19.71 -0.64
CA ILE A 69 15.05 21.03 -1.21
C ILE A 69 15.14 22.15 -0.16
N ILE A 70 14.94 21.86 1.12
CA ILE A 70 14.78 22.91 2.16
C ILE A 70 16.00 23.83 2.24
N ASN A 71 17.21 23.27 2.17
CA ASN A 71 18.46 24.03 2.20
C ASN A 71 18.75 24.70 0.86
N ALA A 72 18.42 24.06 -0.26
CA ALA A 72 18.57 24.68 -1.58
C ALA A 72 17.70 25.94 -1.70
N ARG A 73 16.51 25.92 -1.10
CA ARG A 73 15.55 27.04 -1.11
C ARG A 73 16.03 28.29 -0.37
N THR A 74 17.03 28.19 0.50
CA THR A 74 17.60 29.37 1.18
C THR A 74 18.67 30.07 0.35
N LYS A 75 19.08 29.47 -0.79
CA LYS A 75 20.08 30.02 -1.70
C LYS A 75 19.43 30.98 -2.72
N HIS A 76 20.24 31.86 -3.32
CA HIS A 76 19.77 32.75 -4.39
C HIS A 76 19.28 31.97 -5.62
N LEU A 77 18.47 32.65 -6.46
CA LEU A 77 17.77 32.07 -7.61
C LEU A 77 18.65 31.25 -8.56
N ILE A 78 19.93 31.61 -8.71
CA ILE A 78 20.86 30.87 -9.57
C ILE A 78 21.42 29.62 -8.86
N TYR A 79 21.73 29.73 -7.57
CA TYR A 79 22.36 28.65 -6.80
C TYR A 79 21.36 27.58 -6.34
N MET A 80 20.10 27.94 -6.13
CA MET A 80 19.03 27.00 -5.74
C MET A 80 18.85 25.85 -6.75
N PRO A 81 18.60 26.08 -8.06
CA PRO A 81 18.43 25.00 -9.02
C PRO A 81 19.72 24.21 -9.23
N GLU A 82 20.89 24.86 -9.13
CA GLU A 82 22.18 24.20 -9.27
C GLU A 82 22.45 23.21 -8.11
N ASP A 83 22.09 23.58 -6.90
CA ASP A 83 22.16 22.71 -5.72
C ASP A 83 21.21 21.51 -5.81
N ILE A 84 19.98 21.74 -6.29
CA ILE A 84 19.01 20.66 -6.52
C ILE A 84 19.53 19.69 -7.57
N ARG A 85 20.06 20.22 -8.68
CA ARG A 85 20.61 19.43 -9.80
C ARG A 85 21.80 18.58 -9.35
N THR A 86 22.79 19.17 -8.68
CA THR A 86 23.99 18.46 -8.22
C THR A 86 23.65 17.37 -7.20
N THR A 87 22.78 17.66 -6.23
CA THR A 87 22.32 16.66 -5.26
C THR A 87 21.57 15.51 -5.94
N LEU A 88 20.70 15.82 -6.91
CA LEU A 88 19.95 14.79 -7.67
C LEU A 88 20.91 13.88 -8.44
N MET A 89 21.93 14.45 -9.10
CA MET A 89 22.94 13.67 -9.80
C MET A 89 23.68 12.70 -8.87
N GLN A 90 24.17 13.19 -7.73
CA GLN A 90 24.84 12.34 -6.73
C GLN A 90 23.92 11.22 -6.25
N ARG A 91 22.65 11.54 -5.97
CA ARG A 91 21.65 10.57 -5.54
C ARG A 91 21.39 9.48 -6.59
N LEU A 92 21.33 9.84 -7.87
CA LEU A 92 21.13 8.88 -8.96
C LEU A 92 22.32 7.91 -9.08
N VAL A 93 23.55 8.41 -8.95
CA VAL A 93 24.76 7.57 -8.93
C VAL A 93 24.72 6.60 -7.75
N LEU A 94 24.48 7.09 -6.53
CA LEU A 94 24.39 6.24 -5.34
C LEU A 94 23.29 5.18 -5.45
N LYS A 95 22.13 5.52 -6.03
CA LYS A 95 21.04 4.56 -6.24
C LYS A 95 21.38 3.53 -7.31
N ARG A 96 22.09 3.92 -8.36
CA ARG A 96 22.58 3.00 -9.38
C ARG A 96 23.58 2.02 -8.79
N GLU A 97 24.61 2.50 -8.10
CA GLU A 97 25.62 1.64 -7.45
C GLU A 97 25.01 0.68 -6.42
N ALA A 98 23.99 1.13 -5.68
CA ALA A 98 23.27 0.28 -4.73
C ALA A 98 22.51 -0.85 -5.45
N MET A 99 21.91 -0.57 -6.61
CA MET A 99 21.20 -1.59 -7.41
C MET A 99 22.16 -2.50 -8.18
N GLU A 100 23.32 -2.02 -8.61
CA GLU A 100 24.35 -2.85 -9.27
C GLU A 100 24.96 -3.90 -8.33
N LYS A 101 24.96 -3.64 -7.02
CA LYS A 101 25.40 -4.60 -5.99
C LYS A 101 24.34 -5.63 -5.61
N GLU A 102 23.09 -5.40 -6.01
CA GLU A 102 21.95 -6.22 -5.63
C GLU A 102 21.73 -7.31 -6.69
N ASP A 103 21.82 -8.58 -6.28
CA ASP A 103 21.62 -9.73 -7.18
C ASP A 103 20.14 -10.14 -7.30
N SER A 104 19.25 -9.55 -6.50
CA SER A 104 17.84 -9.90 -6.53
C SER A 104 17.14 -9.41 -7.80
N LYS A 105 16.27 -10.26 -8.34
CA LYS A 105 15.42 -9.95 -9.52
C LYS A 105 14.39 -8.86 -9.26
N LEU A 106 14.08 -8.58 -7.99
CA LEU A 106 13.09 -7.59 -7.57
C LEU A 106 13.77 -6.48 -6.79
N CYS A 107 13.27 -5.26 -6.91
CA CYS A 107 13.76 -4.16 -6.08
C CYS A 107 13.58 -4.50 -4.58
N PRO A 108 14.55 -4.21 -3.70
CA PRO A 108 14.53 -4.61 -2.29
C PRO A 108 13.22 -4.28 -1.57
N ARG A 109 12.64 -3.10 -1.82
CA ARG A 109 11.37 -2.68 -1.20
C ARG A 109 10.18 -3.58 -1.61
N ILE A 110 10.14 -4.01 -2.86
CA ILE A 110 9.08 -4.91 -3.36
C ILE A 110 9.34 -6.32 -2.85
N GLN A 111 10.60 -6.77 -2.83
CA GLN A 111 11.02 -8.04 -2.24
C GLN A 111 10.56 -8.12 -0.78
N THR A 112 10.88 -7.14 0.07
CA THR A 112 10.46 -7.11 1.48
C THR A 112 8.94 -7.17 1.64
N LYS A 113 8.19 -6.41 0.81
CA LYS A 113 6.71 -6.47 0.82
C LYS A 113 6.23 -7.90 0.48
N LEU A 114 6.78 -8.51 -0.57
CA LEU A 114 6.41 -9.85 -1.01
C LEU A 114 6.73 -10.91 0.06
N GLU A 115 7.91 -10.87 0.67
CA GLU A 115 8.29 -11.79 1.75
C GLU A 115 7.37 -11.63 2.96
N SER A 116 6.95 -10.41 3.30
CA SER A 116 5.98 -10.20 4.38
C SER A 116 4.61 -10.78 4.08
N GLU A 117 4.18 -10.78 2.82
CA GLU A 117 2.92 -11.39 2.39
C GLU A 117 3.03 -12.92 2.30
N LYS A 118 4.20 -13.46 1.93
CA LYS A 118 4.49 -14.90 1.99
C LYS A 118 4.43 -15.43 3.42
N ALA A 119 5.02 -14.72 4.37
CA ALA A 119 4.95 -15.09 5.78
C ALA A 119 3.50 -15.15 6.30
N LYS A 120 2.63 -14.23 5.83
CA LYS A 120 1.20 -14.24 6.15
C LYS A 120 0.45 -15.37 5.44
N ALA A 121 0.87 -15.73 4.22
CA ALA A 121 0.25 -16.79 3.44
C ALA A 121 0.31 -18.15 4.14
N ALA A 122 1.29 -18.37 5.03
CA ALA A 122 1.39 -19.59 5.85
C ALA A 122 0.22 -19.78 6.83
N TYR A 123 -0.55 -18.73 7.12
CA TYR A 123 -1.72 -18.77 8.01
C TYR A 123 -3.04 -18.80 7.24
N CYS A 124 -3.00 -18.93 5.91
CA CYS A 124 -4.18 -18.97 5.07
C CYS A 124 -4.61 -20.41 4.78
N ASP A 125 -5.90 -20.70 4.90
CA ASP A 125 -6.49 -21.96 4.48
C ASP A 125 -7.16 -21.79 3.11
N VAL A 126 -6.82 -22.67 2.15
CA VAL A 126 -7.33 -22.58 0.77
C VAL A 126 -8.41 -23.64 0.53
N LEU A 127 -9.54 -23.19 0.02
CA LEU A 127 -10.66 -24.01 -0.42
C LEU A 127 -10.89 -23.77 -1.92
N PRO A 128 -10.53 -24.73 -2.80
CA PRO A 128 -10.76 -24.59 -4.23
C PRO A 128 -12.25 -24.64 -4.55
N SER A 129 -12.73 -23.70 -5.37
CA SER A 129 -14.12 -23.65 -5.85
C SER A 129 -14.21 -23.99 -7.33
N SER A 130 -13.26 -23.55 -8.14
CA SER A 130 -13.11 -23.92 -9.55
C SER A 130 -11.62 -24.07 -9.92
N LEU A 131 -11.32 -24.21 -11.23
CA LEU A 131 -9.95 -24.26 -11.72
C LEU A 131 -9.13 -22.98 -11.41
N HIS A 132 -9.81 -21.83 -11.35
CA HIS A 132 -9.15 -20.52 -11.19
C HIS A 132 -9.66 -19.70 -10.00
N THR A 133 -10.76 -20.13 -9.36
CA THR A 133 -11.37 -19.45 -8.21
C THR A 133 -11.22 -20.24 -6.93
N PHE A 134 -10.82 -19.54 -5.87
CA PHE A 134 -10.53 -20.10 -4.56
C PHE A 134 -11.19 -19.23 -3.49
N GLN A 135 -11.75 -19.87 -2.47
CA GLN A 135 -12.03 -19.21 -1.21
C GLN A 135 -10.81 -19.41 -0.31
N VAL A 136 -10.33 -18.31 0.28
CA VAL A 136 -9.20 -18.31 1.20
C VAL A 136 -9.67 -17.77 2.54
N ASN A 137 -9.49 -18.55 3.59
CA ASN A 137 -9.79 -18.14 4.94
C ASN A 137 -8.50 -17.66 5.62
N LEU A 138 -8.57 -16.52 6.28
CA LEU A 138 -7.50 -15.98 7.11
C LEU A 138 -8.11 -15.46 8.41
N TYR A 139 -7.89 -16.16 9.51
CA TYR A 139 -8.53 -15.91 10.80
C TYR A 139 -10.07 -15.93 10.71
N LEU A 140 -10.72 -14.78 10.83
CA LEU A 140 -12.17 -14.61 10.76
C LEU A 140 -12.66 -14.14 9.38
N ASP A 141 -11.73 -13.85 8.46
CA ASP A 141 -12.06 -13.34 7.14
C ASP A 141 -12.08 -14.47 6.11
N SER A 142 -13.15 -14.54 5.33
CA SER A 142 -13.25 -15.39 4.14
C SER A 142 -13.22 -14.52 2.89
N LEU A 143 -12.23 -14.75 2.03
CA LEU A 143 -11.95 -13.90 0.88
C LEU A 143 -11.90 -14.74 -0.40
N ASN A 144 -12.40 -14.19 -1.49
CA ASN A 144 -12.38 -14.87 -2.78
C ASN A 144 -11.19 -14.38 -3.60
N VAL A 145 -10.50 -15.33 -4.22
CA VAL A 145 -9.35 -15.10 -5.11
C VAL A 145 -9.69 -15.67 -6.47
N ASP A 146 -9.51 -14.86 -7.50
CA ASP A 146 -9.61 -15.27 -8.90
C ASP A 146 -8.24 -15.06 -9.57
N LEU A 147 -7.60 -16.17 -9.92
CA LEU A 147 -6.27 -16.17 -10.53
C LEU A 147 -6.30 -15.75 -12.00
N GLU A 148 -7.40 -15.99 -12.72
CA GLU A 148 -7.57 -15.64 -14.13
C GLU A 148 -7.87 -14.14 -14.28
N ALA A 149 -8.90 -13.65 -13.57
CA ALA A 149 -9.26 -12.23 -13.54
C ALA A 149 -8.22 -11.37 -12.82
N ARG A 150 -7.26 -12.01 -12.18
CA ARG A 150 -6.21 -11.38 -11.38
C ARG A 150 -6.74 -10.49 -10.26
N SER A 151 -7.71 -11.00 -9.50
CA SER A 151 -8.38 -10.23 -8.46
C SER A 151 -8.44 -10.95 -7.11
N CYS A 152 -8.59 -10.17 -6.04
CA CYS A 152 -8.89 -10.70 -4.72
C CYS A 152 -9.82 -9.73 -3.98
N THR A 153 -10.84 -10.23 -3.28
CA THR A 153 -11.80 -9.40 -2.54
C THR A 153 -11.15 -8.55 -1.44
N CYS A 154 -9.94 -8.89 -0.98
CA CYS A 154 -9.16 -8.03 -0.09
C CYS A 154 -8.64 -6.75 -0.76
N ARG A 155 -8.70 -6.63 -2.09
CA ARG A 155 -8.29 -5.51 -2.94
C ARG A 155 -6.82 -5.08 -2.85
N LYS A 156 -6.00 -5.71 -1.99
CA LYS A 156 -4.56 -5.41 -1.86
C LYS A 156 -3.82 -5.63 -3.17
N TRP A 157 -4.11 -6.73 -3.85
CA TRP A 157 -3.47 -7.06 -5.12
C TRP A 157 -3.92 -6.10 -6.22
N ASP A 158 -5.23 -5.88 -6.35
CA ASP A 158 -5.81 -4.98 -7.33
C ASP A 158 -5.23 -3.56 -7.22
N MET A 159 -5.00 -3.08 -6.00
CA MET A 159 -4.49 -1.73 -5.76
C MET A 159 -2.97 -1.59 -5.82
N SER A 160 -2.19 -2.58 -5.37
CA SER A 160 -0.73 -2.46 -5.31
C SER A 160 -0.01 -3.11 -6.50
N GLY A 161 -0.69 -4.01 -7.22
CA GLY A 161 -0.07 -4.90 -8.20
C GLY A 161 0.80 -6.01 -7.59
N ILE A 162 1.06 -5.96 -6.27
CA ILE A 162 1.84 -6.97 -5.55
C ILE A 162 0.88 -8.06 -5.05
N PRO A 163 1.21 -9.35 -5.24
CA PRO A 163 0.43 -10.45 -4.68
C PRO A 163 0.17 -10.25 -3.18
N CYS A 164 -1.10 -10.33 -2.76
CA CYS A 164 -1.45 -10.44 -1.35
C CYS A 164 -1.26 -11.88 -0.85
N CYS A 165 -1.21 -12.07 0.46
CA CYS A 165 -1.11 -13.40 1.09
C CYS A 165 -2.12 -14.42 0.54
N HIS A 166 -3.37 -14.02 0.28
CA HIS A 166 -4.40 -14.91 -0.28
C HIS A 166 -4.06 -15.41 -1.67
N ARG A 167 -3.52 -14.52 -2.52
CA ARG A 167 -3.07 -14.90 -3.86
C ARG A 167 -1.86 -15.82 -3.78
N ILE A 168 -0.89 -15.50 -2.92
CA ILE A 168 0.34 -16.28 -2.77
C ILE A 168 0.01 -17.73 -2.43
N VAL A 169 -0.86 -17.95 -1.44
CA VAL A 169 -1.25 -19.30 -1.04
C VAL A 169 -1.99 -20.05 -2.16
N CYS A 170 -2.84 -19.37 -2.94
CA CYS A 170 -3.51 -19.99 -4.10
C CYS A 170 -2.52 -20.38 -5.20
N ILE A 171 -1.52 -19.53 -5.49
CA ILE A 171 -0.45 -19.86 -6.45
C ILE A 171 0.33 -21.07 -5.96
N SER A 172 0.71 -21.09 -4.67
CA SER A 172 1.41 -22.22 -4.07
C SER A 172 0.59 -23.51 -4.05
N PHE A 173 -0.75 -23.42 -4.02
CA PHE A 173 -1.64 -24.57 -4.06
C PHE A 173 -1.69 -25.24 -5.44
N ILE A 174 -1.58 -24.45 -6.52
CA ILE A 174 -1.63 -24.96 -7.91
C ILE A 174 -0.25 -25.25 -8.52
N SER A 175 0.84 -24.84 -7.84
CA SER A 175 2.23 -25.04 -8.29
C SER A 175 2.75 -26.40 -7.87
#